data_AF-A0A6B9Y9H1-F1
#
_entry.id   AF-A0A6B9Y9H1-F1
#
_cell.length_a   1.000
_cell.length_b   1.000
_cell.length_c   1.000
_cell.angle_alpha   90.00
_cell.angle_beta   90.00
_cell.angle_gamma   90.00
#
_symmetry.space_group_name_H-M   'P 1'
#
loop_
_entity.id
_entity.type
_entity.pdbx_description
1 polymer ?
#
loop_
_entity_poly.entity_id
_entity_poly.type
_entity_poly.pdbx_seq_one_letter_code
_entity_poly.pdbx_strand_id
1 'polypeptide(L)'
;MNHKKLKQRFEDYIGPSKTVTQENKDRFYQWMEGERASNKKKIKKQKHLFPKLASAFLVLGLILIGSNFIHFNQTDSDIDTKSVVGERVPFEEVSNKISEIEAKFSLSMTKTEAENVFGEGITYTDKASGEEITEYHFLGTDKTKHKQMEVRKAPFLSGDIGVHFKIAWKQDKANYAAIHYLDQNKELANITYKSNGMVYKNNRFVRNALYPLDASSLLVKSIARSMEVQPEKIDEQKLKDIKSLTLEPSDSDIFEELLQKDFTYIRQMSRLETLHLKGIAVPIDTIIELSNLKKLVIDGSTQLISSEKRLGIISKMPNLEVIEITEVKSGLDLRGLASSKSLEQVIVDKDKVANWEMLEQAGIVVTDKE
;
A
#
# COMPACT_ATOMS: atom_id res chain seq x y z
N MET A 1 10.36 20.12 33.32
CA MET A 1 9.60 19.12 34.13
C MET A 1 10.52 18.62 35.24
N ASN A 2 10.13 18.76 36.50
CA ASN A 2 11.03 18.62 37.66
C ASN A 2 11.36 17.14 37.94
N HIS A 3 12.64 16.76 37.97
CA HIS A 3 13.12 15.36 37.99
C HIS A 3 12.54 14.54 39.16
N LYS A 4 12.34 15.20 40.32
CA LYS A 4 11.71 14.60 41.50
C LYS A 4 10.28 14.09 41.24
N LYS A 5 9.47 14.81 40.44
CA LYS A 5 8.08 14.41 40.14
C LYS A 5 7.98 13.21 39.20
N LEU A 6 9.00 12.98 38.37
CA LEU A 6 9.01 11.90 37.38
C LEU A 6 9.50 10.59 38.00
N LYS A 7 10.48 10.68 38.90
CA LYS A 7 10.94 9.56 39.72
C LYS A 7 9.82 9.01 40.60
N GLN A 8 9.13 9.91 41.31
CA GLN A 8 8.04 9.55 42.23
C GLN A 8 6.87 8.85 41.51
N ARG A 9 6.45 9.35 40.34
CA ARG A 9 5.40 8.70 39.52
C ARG A 9 5.78 7.31 39.01
N PHE A 10 7.06 7.07 38.76
CA PHE A 10 7.54 5.76 38.31
C PHE A 10 7.62 4.76 39.47
N GLU A 11 8.04 5.23 40.65
CA GLU A 11 8.04 4.43 41.88
C GLU A 11 6.60 4.05 42.31
N ASP A 12 5.65 5.00 42.21
CA ASP A 12 4.23 4.75 42.50
C ASP A 12 3.59 3.75 41.51
N TYR A 13 3.99 3.76 40.24
CA TYR A 13 3.44 2.88 39.19
C TYR A 13 3.92 1.43 39.31
N ILE A 14 5.17 1.22 39.72
CA ILE A 14 5.75 -0.14 39.85
C ILE A 14 5.35 -0.79 41.18
N GLY A 15 4.99 0.02 42.18
CA GLY A 15 4.64 -0.44 43.52
C GLY A 15 5.76 -1.25 44.20
N PRO A 16 5.48 -1.87 45.36
CA PRO A 16 6.42 -2.76 46.06
C PRO A 16 6.50 -4.15 45.40
N SER A 17 6.44 -4.22 44.07
CA SER A 17 6.50 -5.47 43.31
C SER A 17 7.87 -6.15 43.49
N LYS A 18 7.86 -7.42 43.93
CA LYS A 18 9.07 -8.25 44.13
C LYS A 18 9.90 -8.46 42.86
N THR A 19 9.34 -8.19 41.69
CA THR A 19 9.95 -8.47 40.38
C THR A 19 10.96 -7.39 39.95
N VAL A 20 10.88 -6.18 40.51
CA VAL A 20 11.77 -5.07 40.15
C VAL A 20 12.64 -4.70 41.35
N THR A 21 13.86 -5.23 41.38
CA THR A 21 14.84 -4.93 42.43
C THR A 21 15.28 -3.47 42.38
N GLN A 22 15.74 -2.95 43.52
CA GLN A 22 16.24 -1.58 43.62
C GLN A 22 17.42 -1.33 42.66
N GLU A 23 18.25 -2.34 42.45
CA GLU A 23 19.39 -2.31 41.52
C GLU A 23 18.97 -2.11 40.05
N ASN A 24 17.81 -2.64 39.65
CA ASN A 24 17.25 -2.40 38.32
C ASN A 24 16.74 -0.96 38.17
N LYS A 25 16.18 -0.40 39.24
CA LYS A 25 15.71 1.00 39.28
C LYS A 25 16.89 1.97 39.18
N ASP A 26 17.99 1.70 39.89
CA ASP A 26 19.17 2.56 39.90
C ASP A 26 19.89 2.58 38.54
N ARG A 27 19.99 1.44 37.85
CA ARG A 27 20.50 1.38 36.46
C ARG A 27 19.67 2.19 35.48
N PHE A 28 18.34 2.14 35.61
CA PHE A 28 17.43 2.92 34.76
C PHE A 28 17.63 4.44 34.95
N TYR A 29 17.81 4.90 36.20
CA TYR A 29 18.03 6.32 36.46
C TYR A 29 19.41 6.80 35.97
N GLN A 30 20.47 5.99 36.11
CA GLN A 30 21.80 6.32 35.59
C GLN A 30 21.81 6.42 34.06
N TRP A 31 21.11 5.51 33.36
CA TRP A 31 20.97 5.55 31.90
C TRP A 31 20.28 6.84 31.42
N MET A 32 19.18 7.22 32.09
CA MET A 32 18.43 8.46 31.81
C MET A 32 19.25 9.75 32.01
N GLU A 33 20.17 9.77 32.97
CA GLU A 33 21.05 10.92 33.21
C GLU A 33 22.19 11.00 32.17
N GLY A 34 22.75 9.85 31.78
CA GLY A 34 23.80 9.77 30.74
C GLY A 34 23.34 10.22 29.35
N GLU A 35 22.11 9.88 28.95
CA GLU A 35 21.58 10.17 27.61
C GLU A 35 21.25 11.66 27.39
N ARG A 36 20.95 12.39 28.48
CA ARG A 36 20.73 13.85 28.43
C ARG A 36 22.02 14.66 28.33
N ALA A 37 23.14 14.13 28.82
CA ALA A 37 24.44 14.81 28.73
C ALA A 37 24.98 14.83 27.28
N SER A 38 24.67 13.79 26.47
CA SER A 38 25.13 13.71 25.07
C SER A 38 24.32 14.61 24.12
N ASN A 39 23.01 14.77 24.36
CA ASN A 39 22.12 15.49 23.46
C ASN A 39 22.16 17.03 23.58
N LYS A 40 22.68 17.59 24.67
CA LYS A 40 22.81 19.06 24.82
C LYS A 40 24.00 19.69 24.09
N LYS A 41 25.02 18.91 23.67
CA LYS A 41 26.21 19.45 22.97
C LYS A 41 26.02 19.62 21.45
N LYS A 42 25.06 18.93 20.81
CA LYS A 42 24.90 18.96 19.34
C LYS A 42 24.07 20.13 18.79
N ILE A 43 23.23 20.78 19.59
CA ILE A 43 22.24 21.76 19.09
C ILE A 43 22.82 23.18 18.87
N LYS A 44 24.01 23.51 19.41
CA LYS A 44 24.53 24.90 19.38
C LYS A 44 25.39 25.31 18.17
N LYS A 45 25.78 24.42 17.25
CA LYS A 45 26.77 24.76 16.19
C LYS A 45 26.23 24.94 14.76
N GLN A 46 24.92 24.80 14.50
CA GLN A 46 24.41 24.64 13.13
C GLN A 46 23.65 25.85 12.53
N LYS A 47 23.75 27.05 13.09
CA LYS A 47 22.91 28.21 12.69
C LYS A 47 23.57 29.38 11.93
N HIS A 48 24.81 29.28 11.43
CA HIS A 48 25.49 30.45 10.82
C HIS A 48 26.05 30.32 9.39
N LEU A 49 25.67 29.31 8.59
CA LEU A 49 26.24 29.12 7.23
C LEU A 49 25.26 29.23 6.04
N PHE A 50 24.00 29.60 6.24
CA PHE A 50 22.95 29.54 5.20
C PHE A 50 22.36 30.89 4.72
N PRO A 51 23.15 31.93 4.34
CA PRO A 51 22.58 32.96 3.47
C PRO A 51 23.36 33.27 2.18
N LYS A 52 24.48 32.60 1.88
CA LYS A 52 25.32 32.94 0.70
C LYS A 52 25.19 32.01 -0.52
N LEU A 53 24.49 30.89 -0.42
CA LEU A 53 24.35 29.92 -1.54
C LEU A 53 23.10 30.15 -2.41
N ALA A 54 22.08 30.84 -1.91
CA ALA A 54 20.83 31.07 -2.64
C ALA A 54 20.99 32.05 -3.82
N SER A 55 21.96 32.97 -3.76
CA SER A 55 22.22 33.94 -4.83
C SER A 55 22.96 33.35 -6.04
N ALA A 56 23.74 32.27 -5.86
CA ALA A 56 24.45 31.61 -6.95
C ALA A 56 23.52 30.74 -7.83
N PHE A 57 22.49 30.13 -7.22
CA PHE A 57 21.51 29.31 -7.94
C PHE A 57 20.57 30.13 -8.84
N LEU A 58 20.25 31.37 -8.45
CA LEU A 58 19.39 32.25 -9.25
C LEU A 58 20.06 32.75 -10.55
N VAL A 59 21.38 32.95 -10.55
CA VAL A 59 22.12 33.37 -11.75
C VAL A 59 22.32 32.20 -12.72
N LEU A 60 22.56 30.99 -12.22
CA LEU A 60 22.67 29.77 -13.04
C LEU A 60 21.32 29.35 -13.66
N GLY A 61 20.20 29.61 -12.98
CA GLY A 61 18.86 29.31 -13.49
C GLY A 61 18.48 30.12 -14.75
N LEU A 62 18.91 31.38 -14.86
CA LEU A 62 18.59 32.23 -16.01
C LEU A 62 19.38 31.86 -17.28
N ILE A 63 20.58 31.30 -17.15
CA ILE A 63 21.39 30.84 -18.30
C ILE A 63 20.83 29.54 -18.87
N LEU A 64 20.32 28.64 -18.03
CA LEU A 64 19.76 27.36 -18.46
C LEU A 64 18.39 27.49 -19.17
N ILE A 65 17.58 28.49 -18.80
CA ILE A 65 16.29 28.76 -19.46
C ILE A 65 16.51 29.37 -20.86
N GLY A 66 17.56 30.17 -21.07
CA GLY A 66 17.89 30.72 -22.39
C GLY A 66 18.35 29.67 -23.42
N SER A 67 19.03 28.61 -22.97
CA SER A 67 19.57 27.56 -23.88
C SER A 67 18.51 26.58 -24.42
N ASN A 68 17.35 26.46 -23.76
CA ASN A 68 16.28 25.56 -24.19
C ASN A 68 15.36 26.19 -25.26
N PHE A 69 15.42 27.50 -25.50
CA PHE A 69 14.56 28.17 -26.47
C PHE A 69 15.11 28.12 -27.93
N ILE A 70 16.37 27.69 -28.12
CA ILE A 70 16.99 27.62 -29.46
C ILE A 70 16.90 26.20 -30.07
N HIS A 71 16.61 25.16 -29.28
CA HIS A 71 16.59 23.77 -29.78
C HIS A 71 15.23 23.22 -30.20
N PHE A 72 14.13 23.97 -30.05
CA PHE A 72 12.79 23.48 -30.40
C PHE A 72 12.23 23.97 -31.75
N ASN A 73 13.00 24.72 -32.54
CA ASN A 73 12.57 25.21 -33.87
C ASN A 73 13.54 24.81 -35.00
N GLN A 74 13.85 23.51 -35.12
CA GLN A 74 14.37 22.97 -36.38
C GLN A 74 13.52 21.78 -36.84
N THR A 75 12.61 22.14 -37.75
CA THR A 75 11.74 21.30 -38.55
C THR A 75 12.55 20.45 -39.54
N ASP A 76 12.06 19.22 -39.75
CA ASP A 76 12.18 18.31 -40.89
C ASP A 76 13.51 18.24 -41.66
N SER A 77 14.14 17.07 -41.58
CA SER A 77 14.82 16.51 -42.75
C SER A 77 14.36 15.07 -42.92
N ASP A 78 13.68 14.84 -44.05
CA ASP A 78 13.40 13.54 -44.63
C ASP A 78 14.67 12.68 -44.64
N ILE A 79 14.67 11.64 -43.81
CA ILE A 79 15.56 10.50 -44.02
C ILE A 79 14.68 9.33 -44.40
N ASP A 80 14.60 9.14 -45.72
CA ASP A 80 14.16 7.94 -46.41
C ASP A 80 14.92 6.72 -45.87
N THR A 81 14.41 6.17 -44.78
CA THR A 81 14.85 4.90 -44.23
C THR A 81 13.81 3.87 -44.65
N LYS A 82 14.16 3.09 -45.68
CA LYS A 82 13.45 1.88 -46.07
C LYS A 82 13.05 1.10 -44.82
N SER A 83 11.77 1.18 -44.48
CA SER A 83 11.15 0.40 -43.42
C SER A 83 11.21 -1.06 -43.83
N VAL A 84 12.18 -1.79 -43.30
CA VAL A 84 12.09 -3.25 -43.23
C VAL A 84 11.01 -3.50 -42.19
N VAL A 85 9.76 -3.62 -42.66
CA VAL A 85 8.61 -4.00 -41.84
C VAL A 85 8.87 -5.45 -41.43
N GLY A 86 9.46 -5.64 -40.25
CA GLY A 86 9.44 -6.93 -39.58
C GLY A 86 7.99 -7.36 -39.38
N GLU A 87 7.70 -8.62 -39.66
CA GLU A 87 6.39 -9.17 -39.37
C GLU A 87 6.17 -9.10 -37.86
N ARG A 88 5.09 -8.42 -37.44
CA ARG A 88 4.81 -8.19 -36.02
C ARG A 88 4.53 -9.51 -35.32
N VAL A 89 5.06 -9.67 -34.11
CA VAL A 89 4.75 -10.81 -33.25
C VAL A 89 3.22 -10.86 -32.97
N PRO A 90 2.53 -11.96 -33.27
CA PRO A 90 1.10 -12.11 -32.99
C PRO A 90 0.77 -11.90 -31.51
N PHE A 91 -0.35 -11.24 -31.21
CA PHE A 91 -0.74 -10.97 -29.81
C PHE A 91 -0.98 -12.26 -29.01
N GLU A 92 -1.42 -13.33 -29.67
CA GLU A 92 -1.61 -14.63 -29.03
C GLU A 92 -0.30 -15.19 -28.47
N GLU A 93 0.80 -15.10 -29.22
CA GLU A 93 2.13 -15.51 -28.76
C GLU A 93 2.62 -14.65 -27.59
N VAL A 94 2.40 -13.34 -27.68
CA VAL A 94 2.69 -12.38 -26.59
C VAL A 94 1.92 -12.76 -25.32
N SER A 95 0.61 -13.01 -25.43
CA SER A 95 -0.26 -13.38 -24.32
C SER A 95 0.17 -14.71 -23.67
N ASN A 96 0.52 -15.70 -24.49
CA ASN A 96 1.02 -16.99 -24.00
C ASN A 96 2.34 -16.83 -23.24
N LYS A 97 3.27 -16.03 -23.77
CA LYS A 97 4.56 -15.77 -23.11
C LYS A 97 4.39 -14.99 -21.80
N ILE A 98 3.49 -14.02 -21.74
CA ILE A 98 3.16 -13.31 -20.49
C ILE A 98 2.65 -14.32 -19.45
N SER A 99 1.69 -15.17 -19.83
CA SER A 99 1.12 -16.18 -18.92
C SER A 99 2.18 -17.14 -18.39
N GLU A 100 3.12 -17.54 -19.23
CA GLU A 100 4.27 -18.35 -18.83
C GLU A 100 5.17 -17.65 -17.81
N ILE A 101 5.47 -16.36 -18.02
CA ILE A 101 6.24 -15.54 -17.06
C ILE A 101 5.49 -15.44 -15.73
N GLU A 102 4.19 -15.12 -15.76
CA GLU A 102 3.38 -14.97 -14.53
C GLU A 102 3.28 -16.27 -13.73
N ALA A 103 3.27 -17.43 -14.41
CA ALA A 103 3.21 -18.74 -13.75
C ALA A 103 4.54 -19.15 -13.10
N LYS A 104 5.67 -18.68 -13.64
CA LYS A 104 7.01 -19.05 -13.19
C LYS A 104 7.62 -18.03 -12.22
N PHE A 105 7.29 -16.75 -12.38
CA PHE A 105 7.89 -15.67 -11.60
C PHE A 105 7.31 -15.59 -10.18
N SER A 106 8.20 -15.32 -9.22
CA SER A 106 7.84 -14.97 -7.83
C SER A 106 8.77 -13.88 -7.32
N LEU A 107 8.28 -13.02 -6.43
CA LEU A 107 9.12 -12.03 -5.72
C LEU A 107 10.14 -12.70 -4.77
N SER A 108 9.94 -13.96 -4.40
CA SER A 108 10.92 -14.72 -3.64
C SER A 108 12.06 -15.27 -4.50
N MET A 109 11.95 -15.19 -5.82
CA MET A 109 12.90 -15.76 -6.77
C MET A 109 14.27 -15.09 -6.61
N THR A 110 15.31 -15.92 -6.66
CA THR A 110 16.72 -15.52 -6.67
C THR A 110 17.22 -15.29 -8.09
N LYS A 111 18.39 -14.66 -8.25
CA LYS A 111 18.99 -14.45 -9.57
C LYS A 111 19.26 -15.76 -10.30
N THR A 112 19.84 -16.74 -9.60
CA THR A 112 20.14 -18.05 -10.17
C THR A 112 18.88 -18.80 -10.59
N GLU A 113 17.80 -18.72 -9.79
CA GLU A 113 16.51 -19.29 -10.20
C GLU A 113 15.96 -18.60 -11.44
N ALA A 114 16.03 -17.27 -11.53
CA ALA A 114 15.58 -16.54 -12.70
C ALA A 114 16.40 -16.91 -13.96
N GLU A 115 17.72 -17.03 -13.85
CA GLU A 115 18.57 -17.47 -14.95
C GLU A 115 18.23 -18.89 -15.43
N ASN A 116 17.99 -19.82 -14.50
CA ASN A 116 17.56 -21.19 -14.85
C ASN A 116 16.19 -21.24 -15.52
N VAL A 117 15.28 -20.33 -15.14
CA VAL A 117 13.88 -20.33 -15.60
C VAL A 117 13.69 -19.56 -16.90
N PHE A 118 14.38 -18.43 -17.04
CA PHE A 118 14.22 -17.46 -18.13
C PHE A 118 15.42 -17.41 -19.08
N GLY A 119 16.52 -18.10 -18.76
CA GLY A 119 17.77 -18.08 -19.52
C GLY A 119 18.71 -16.94 -19.10
N GLU A 120 19.77 -16.74 -19.87
CA GLU A 120 20.70 -15.62 -19.64
C GLU A 120 20.03 -14.28 -19.97
N GLY A 121 19.99 -13.37 -18.99
CA GLY A 121 19.44 -12.02 -19.14
C GLY A 121 20.54 -10.95 -19.15
N ILE A 122 20.19 -9.74 -19.60
CA ILE A 122 21.11 -8.60 -19.63
C ILE A 122 21.11 -7.95 -18.25
N THR A 123 22.20 -8.11 -17.51
CA THR A 123 22.32 -7.55 -16.15
C THR A 123 23.12 -6.25 -16.12
N TYR A 124 22.60 -5.22 -15.48
CA TYR A 124 23.26 -3.92 -15.32
C TYR A 124 22.80 -3.22 -14.03
N THR A 125 23.55 -2.21 -13.59
CA THR A 125 23.15 -1.36 -12.46
C THR A 125 22.44 -0.11 -12.98
N ASP A 126 21.22 0.14 -12.51
CA ASP A 126 20.47 1.34 -12.84
C ASP A 126 21.21 2.58 -12.34
N LYS A 127 21.41 3.58 -13.21
CA LYS A 127 22.12 4.80 -12.82
C LYS A 127 21.30 5.69 -11.89
N ALA A 128 19.97 5.60 -11.90
CA ALA A 128 19.10 6.46 -11.10
C ALA A 128 18.79 5.84 -9.73
N SER A 129 18.45 4.55 -9.67
CA SER A 129 18.13 3.87 -8.40
C SER A 129 19.34 3.21 -7.74
N GLY A 130 20.41 2.94 -8.48
CA GLY A 130 21.55 2.14 -8.01
C GLY A 130 21.21 0.66 -7.81
N GLU A 131 20.01 0.22 -8.18
CA GLU A 131 19.59 -1.18 -8.10
C GLU A 131 20.16 -1.96 -9.26
N GLU A 132 20.48 -3.22 -9.01
CA GLU A 132 20.87 -4.16 -10.06
C GLU A 132 19.61 -4.66 -10.76
N ILE A 133 19.64 -4.70 -12.09
CA ILE A 133 18.52 -5.07 -12.94
C ILE A 133 18.97 -6.19 -13.85
N THR A 134 18.09 -7.15 -14.09
CA THR A 134 18.19 -8.09 -15.22
C THR A 134 17.01 -7.90 -16.17
N GLU A 135 17.31 -7.71 -17.47
CA GLU A 135 16.33 -7.62 -18.56
C GLU A 135 16.31 -8.90 -19.40
N TYR A 136 15.11 -9.36 -19.73
CA TYR A 136 14.83 -10.47 -20.61
C TYR A 136 13.97 -10.01 -21.78
N HIS A 137 14.40 -10.35 -22.99
CA HIS A 137 13.70 -10.02 -24.24
C HIS A 137 13.16 -11.30 -24.87
N PHE A 138 11.86 -11.55 -24.68
CA PHE A 138 11.20 -12.71 -25.26
C PHE A 138 10.52 -12.35 -26.58
N LEU A 139 10.47 -13.34 -27.48
CA LEU A 139 9.95 -13.17 -28.84
C LEU A 139 10.69 -12.00 -29.54
N GLY A 140 11.99 -11.88 -29.29
CA GLY A 140 12.86 -10.83 -29.80
C GLY A 140 13.80 -11.35 -30.88
N THR A 141 14.19 -10.44 -31.78
CA THR A 141 15.21 -10.71 -32.80
C THR A 141 16.60 -10.82 -32.17
N ASP A 142 17.57 -11.43 -32.86
CA ASP A 142 18.94 -11.57 -32.32
C ASP A 142 19.62 -10.21 -32.06
N LYS A 143 19.11 -9.12 -32.67
CA LYS A 143 19.57 -7.74 -32.42
C LYS A 143 19.21 -7.22 -31.03
N THR A 144 18.12 -7.69 -30.44
CA THR A 144 17.61 -7.19 -29.15
C THR A 144 18.01 -8.08 -27.98
N LYS A 145 18.28 -9.38 -28.19
CA LYS A 145 18.62 -10.33 -27.12
C LYS A 145 19.81 -9.96 -26.23
N HIS A 146 20.73 -9.11 -26.69
CA HIS A 146 21.99 -8.83 -25.98
C HIS A 146 22.25 -7.35 -25.68
N LYS A 147 21.24 -6.48 -25.83
CA LYS A 147 21.42 -5.04 -25.60
C LYS A 147 20.34 -4.49 -24.68
N GLN A 148 20.75 -3.74 -23.66
CA GLN A 148 19.85 -2.96 -22.82
C GLN A 148 18.95 -2.08 -23.69
N MET A 149 17.65 -2.10 -23.42
CA MET A 149 16.68 -1.32 -24.19
C MET A 149 15.86 -0.39 -23.32
N GLU A 150 15.74 0.87 -23.76
CA GLU A 150 14.76 1.76 -23.19
C GLU A 150 13.35 1.32 -23.63
N VAL A 151 12.41 1.29 -22.67
CA VAL A 151 11.03 0.89 -22.96
C VAL A 151 10.34 1.97 -23.80
N ARG A 152 10.27 1.73 -25.11
CA ARG A 152 9.59 2.59 -26.08
C ARG A 152 8.63 1.75 -26.92
N LYS A 153 7.60 2.38 -27.51
CA LYS A 153 6.59 1.68 -28.32
C LYS A 153 7.16 1.11 -29.64
N ALA A 154 8.13 1.81 -30.23
CA ALA A 154 8.64 1.51 -31.58
C ALA A 154 9.21 0.08 -31.75
N PRO A 155 10.08 -0.44 -30.87
CA PRO A 155 10.63 -1.80 -31.00
C PRO A 155 9.58 -2.92 -30.92
N PHE A 156 8.46 -2.69 -30.24
CA PHE A 156 7.37 -3.66 -30.21
C PHE A 156 6.51 -3.60 -31.49
N LEU A 157 6.37 -2.40 -32.08
CA LEU A 157 5.63 -2.21 -33.33
C LEU A 157 6.39 -2.78 -34.53
N SER A 158 7.72 -2.70 -34.53
CA SER A 158 8.60 -3.27 -35.57
C SER A 158 8.78 -4.79 -35.47
N GLY A 159 8.27 -5.43 -34.40
CA GLY A 159 8.47 -6.86 -34.16
C GLY A 159 9.87 -7.21 -33.64
N ASP A 160 10.68 -6.23 -33.24
CA ASP A 160 12.03 -6.48 -32.70
C ASP A 160 11.99 -7.16 -31.32
N ILE A 161 10.87 -6.98 -30.59
CA ILE A 161 10.58 -7.61 -29.30
C ILE A 161 9.07 -7.78 -29.10
N GLY A 162 8.64 -8.95 -28.64
CA GLY A 162 7.24 -9.18 -28.25
C GLY A 162 6.97 -8.87 -26.77
N VAL A 163 7.86 -9.30 -25.87
CA VAL A 163 7.73 -9.11 -24.42
C VAL A 163 9.06 -8.69 -23.82
N HIS A 164 9.06 -7.56 -23.11
CA HIS A 164 10.19 -7.11 -22.29
C HIS A 164 9.88 -7.37 -20.82
N PHE A 165 10.70 -8.20 -20.17
CA PHE A 165 10.58 -8.50 -18.75
C PHE A 165 11.81 -8.01 -17.99
N LYS A 166 11.59 -7.19 -16.97
CA LYS A 166 12.64 -6.57 -16.17
C LYS A 166 12.48 -6.99 -14.72
N ILE A 167 13.56 -7.41 -14.07
CA ILE A 167 13.60 -7.68 -12.62
C ILE A 167 14.65 -6.75 -12.00
N ALA A 168 14.30 -6.04 -10.92
CA ALA A 168 15.24 -5.33 -10.07
C ALA A 168 15.51 -6.16 -8.81
N TRP A 169 16.78 -6.28 -8.46
CA TRP A 169 17.29 -7.15 -7.42
C TRP A 169 17.70 -6.37 -6.18
N LYS A 170 17.41 -6.93 -5.01
CA LYS A 170 17.91 -6.45 -3.74
C LYS A 170 18.36 -7.63 -2.90
N GLN A 171 19.65 -7.64 -2.51
CA GLN A 171 20.23 -8.73 -1.72
C GLN A 171 19.92 -10.12 -2.29
N ASP A 172 20.09 -10.25 -3.61
CA ASP A 172 19.86 -11.48 -4.39
C ASP A 172 18.40 -11.96 -4.52
N LYS A 173 17.41 -11.16 -4.10
CA LYS A 173 15.99 -11.46 -4.30
C LYS A 173 15.31 -10.44 -5.20
N ALA A 174 14.29 -10.88 -5.93
CA ALA A 174 13.47 -9.99 -6.75
C ALA A 174 12.74 -8.97 -5.85
N ASN A 175 13.13 -7.70 -5.96
CA ASN A 175 12.52 -6.58 -5.24
C ASN A 175 11.37 -5.98 -6.06
N TYR A 176 11.50 -5.97 -7.36
CA TYR A 176 10.54 -5.39 -8.28
C TYR A 176 10.62 -6.13 -9.61
N ALA A 177 9.51 -6.28 -10.31
CA ALA A 177 9.54 -6.74 -11.69
C ALA A 177 8.49 -6.03 -12.54
N ALA A 178 8.76 -5.92 -13.84
CA ALA A 178 7.83 -5.33 -14.78
C ALA A 178 7.86 -6.05 -16.12
N ILE A 179 6.67 -6.34 -16.66
CA ILE A 179 6.46 -6.88 -18.00
C ILE A 179 5.88 -5.75 -18.86
N HIS A 180 6.47 -5.49 -20.02
CA HIS A 180 5.98 -4.55 -21.02
C HIS A 180 5.72 -5.27 -22.34
N TYR A 181 4.60 -4.93 -23.00
CA TYR A 181 4.14 -5.56 -24.23
C TYR A 181 3.15 -4.65 -24.97
N LEU A 182 2.84 -4.96 -26.23
CA LEU A 182 1.71 -4.31 -26.93
C LEU A 182 0.42 -5.10 -26.73
N ASP A 183 -0.65 -4.41 -26.36
CA ASP A 183 -1.98 -5.00 -26.26
C ASP A 183 -2.64 -5.21 -27.65
N GLN A 184 -3.86 -5.73 -27.64
CA GLN A 184 -4.68 -5.95 -28.85
C GLN A 184 -4.94 -4.64 -29.62
N ASN A 185 -5.02 -3.51 -28.93
CA ASN A 185 -5.23 -2.18 -29.50
C ASN A 185 -3.92 -1.52 -29.95
N LYS A 186 -2.80 -2.25 -29.88
CA LYS A 186 -1.45 -1.75 -30.19
C LYS A 186 -1.01 -0.63 -29.25
N GLU A 187 -1.50 -0.60 -28.02
CA GLU A 187 -1.00 0.28 -26.97
C GLU A 187 0.03 -0.43 -26.09
N LEU A 188 1.01 0.34 -25.61
CA LEU A 188 2.04 -0.18 -24.72
C LEU A 188 1.43 -0.40 -23.34
N ALA A 189 1.27 -1.66 -22.98
CA ALA A 189 0.74 -2.10 -21.70
C ALA A 189 1.87 -2.52 -20.76
N ASN A 190 1.59 -2.48 -19.45
CA ASN A 190 2.51 -2.95 -18.42
C ASN A 190 1.83 -3.83 -17.36
N ILE A 191 2.61 -4.75 -16.78
CA ILE A 191 2.27 -5.47 -15.55
C ILE A 191 3.45 -5.30 -14.60
N THR A 192 3.20 -4.80 -13.40
CA THR A 192 4.23 -4.42 -12.43
C THR A 192 4.05 -5.16 -11.12
N TYR A 193 5.10 -5.80 -10.63
CA TYR A 193 5.20 -6.51 -9.37
C TYR A 193 6.05 -5.67 -8.40
N LYS A 194 5.45 -5.21 -7.29
CA LYS A 194 6.15 -4.44 -6.26
C LYS A 194 6.65 -5.34 -5.13
N SER A 195 7.68 -4.90 -4.42
CA SER A 195 8.31 -5.62 -3.30
C SER A 195 7.35 -6.03 -2.19
N ASN A 196 6.24 -5.32 -2.04
CA ASN A 196 5.19 -5.64 -1.07
C ASN A 196 4.12 -6.61 -1.60
N GLY A 197 4.37 -7.28 -2.73
CA GLY A 197 3.47 -8.24 -3.33
C GLY A 197 2.40 -7.66 -4.25
N MET A 198 2.20 -6.34 -4.26
CA MET A 198 1.16 -5.72 -5.08
C MET A 198 1.49 -5.83 -6.57
N VAL A 199 0.54 -6.35 -7.33
CA VAL A 199 0.60 -6.47 -8.79
C VAL A 199 -0.34 -5.45 -9.42
N TYR A 200 0.20 -4.63 -10.32
CA TYR A 200 -0.54 -3.62 -11.07
C TYR A 200 -0.54 -3.98 -12.56
N LYS A 201 -1.63 -3.72 -13.27
CA LYS A 201 -1.72 -3.78 -14.74
C LYS A 201 -2.15 -2.43 -15.27
N ASN A 202 -1.35 -1.82 -16.15
CA ASN A 202 -1.57 -0.46 -16.66
C ASN A 202 -1.78 0.55 -15.52
N ASN A 203 -0.92 0.49 -14.51
CA ASN A 203 -0.96 1.29 -13.28
C ASN A 203 -2.21 1.10 -12.39
N ARG A 204 -3.08 0.14 -12.69
CA ARG A 204 -4.23 -0.20 -11.84
C ARG A 204 -3.91 -1.43 -11.02
N PHE A 205 -4.22 -1.39 -9.73
CA PHE A 205 -4.04 -2.55 -8.86
C PHE A 205 -4.90 -3.72 -9.36
N VAL A 206 -4.33 -4.92 -9.38
CA VAL A 206 -5.02 -6.15 -9.79
C VAL A 206 -5.06 -7.11 -8.62
N ARG A 207 -3.91 -7.64 -8.19
CA ARG A 207 -3.80 -8.73 -7.19
C ARG A 207 -2.60 -8.55 -6.26
N ASN A 208 -2.53 -9.37 -5.21
CA ASN A 208 -1.32 -9.48 -4.38
C ASN A 208 -0.70 -10.89 -4.52
N ALA A 209 0.52 -10.96 -5.05
CA ALA A 209 1.22 -12.22 -5.32
C ALA A 209 1.75 -12.93 -4.06
N LEU A 210 1.87 -12.24 -2.92
CA LEU A 210 2.35 -12.83 -1.66
C LEU A 210 1.23 -13.50 -0.85
N TYR A 211 -0.03 -13.23 -1.18
CA TYR A 211 -1.20 -13.73 -0.46
C TYR A 211 -2.20 -14.33 -1.46
N PRO A 212 -1.94 -15.55 -1.98
CA PRO A 212 -2.93 -16.24 -2.79
C PRO A 212 -4.19 -16.48 -1.96
N LEU A 213 -5.37 -16.28 -2.58
CA LEU A 213 -6.68 -16.51 -1.96
C LEU A 213 -6.75 -17.93 -1.40
N ASP A 214 -6.53 -18.06 -0.10
CA ASP A 214 -6.69 -19.32 0.61
C ASP A 214 -8.17 -19.51 0.94
N ALA A 215 -8.83 -20.43 0.23
CA ALA A 215 -10.23 -20.80 0.48
C ALA A 215 -10.48 -21.29 1.92
N SER A 216 -9.44 -21.72 2.62
CA SER A 216 -9.52 -22.15 4.02
C SER A 216 -9.45 -21.00 5.03
N SER A 217 -9.05 -19.79 4.61
CA SER A 217 -8.95 -18.62 5.49
C SER A 217 -10.31 -18.24 6.09
N LEU A 218 -10.29 -17.80 7.35
CA LEU A 218 -11.49 -17.45 8.11
C LEU A 218 -12.24 -16.29 7.44
N LEU A 219 -11.50 -15.32 6.88
CA LEU A 219 -12.12 -14.20 6.16
C LEU A 219 -12.82 -14.67 4.88
N VAL A 220 -12.21 -15.54 4.07
CA VAL A 220 -12.86 -16.05 2.85
C VAL A 220 -14.10 -16.86 3.19
N LYS A 221 -14.11 -17.63 4.28
CA LYS A 221 -15.31 -18.31 4.78
C LYS A 221 -16.40 -17.33 5.21
N SER A 222 -16.04 -16.25 5.91
CA SER A 222 -16.97 -15.20 6.34
C SER A 222 -17.56 -14.45 5.14
N ILE A 223 -16.73 -14.10 4.15
CA ILE A 223 -17.16 -13.50 2.87
C ILE A 223 -18.10 -14.45 2.12
N ALA A 224 -17.73 -15.72 2.00
CA ALA A 224 -18.53 -16.72 1.32
C ALA A 224 -19.89 -16.91 1.98
N ARG A 225 -19.93 -16.94 3.32
CA ARG A 225 -21.18 -16.95 4.11
C ARG A 225 -22.03 -15.71 3.84
N SER A 226 -21.43 -14.51 3.87
CA SER A 226 -22.14 -13.26 3.58
C SER A 226 -22.68 -13.18 2.15
N MET A 227 -22.06 -13.90 1.21
CA MET A 227 -22.49 -13.98 -0.18
C MET A 227 -23.35 -15.21 -0.48
N GLU A 228 -23.62 -16.06 0.50
CA GLU A 228 -24.33 -17.34 0.35
C GLU A 228 -23.70 -18.28 -0.72
N VAL A 229 -22.37 -18.30 -0.79
CA VAL A 229 -21.60 -19.17 -1.70
C VAL A 229 -20.59 -20.03 -0.93
N GLN A 230 -20.01 -21.02 -1.62
CA GLN A 230 -18.92 -21.83 -1.06
C GLN A 230 -17.59 -21.05 -1.09
N PRO A 231 -16.72 -21.18 -0.07
CA PRO A 231 -15.43 -20.49 0.00
C PRO A 231 -14.54 -20.70 -1.22
N GLU A 232 -14.53 -21.91 -1.78
CA GLU A 232 -13.73 -22.30 -2.95
C GLU A 232 -14.22 -21.62 -4.24
N LYS A 233 -15.44 -21.07 -4.23
CA LYS A 233 -16.02 -20.34 -5.36
C LYS A 233 -15.73 -18.84 -5.28
N ILE A 234 -15.06 -18.35 -4.23
CA ILE A 234 -14.64 -16.95 -4.14
C ILE A 234 -13.37 -16.75 -4.96
N ASP A 235 -13.48 -15.94 -6.01
CA ASP A 235 -12.36 -15.51 -6.82
C ASP A 235 -12.18 -13.99 -6.73
N GLU A 236 -11.08 -13.48 -7.29
CA GLU A 236 -10.73 -12.06 -7.27
C GLU A 236 -11.80 -11.17 -7.92
N GLN A 237 -12.47 -11.65 -8.96
CA GLN A 237 -13.50 -10.88 -9.65
C GLN A 237 -14.75 -10.73 -8.77
N LYS A 238 -15.17 -11.82 -8.11
CA LYS A 238 -16.29 -11.79 -7.17
C LYS A 238 -16.02 -10.86 -6.01
N LEU A 239 -14.80 -10.84 -5.46
CA LEU A 239 -14.43 -9.89 -4.40
C LEU A 239 -14.59 -8.44 -4.85
N LYS A 240 -14.18 -8.10 -6.08
CA LYS A 240 -14.31 -6.75 -6.64
C LYS A 240 -15.76 -6.31 -6.81
N ASP A 241 -16.68 -7.25 -7.00
CA ASP A 241 -18.10 -7.01 -7.25
C ASP A 241 -18.96 -6.97 -5.99
N ILE A 242 -18.40 -7.27 -4.81
CA ILE A 242 -19.11 -7.18 -3.54
C ILE A 242 -19.50 -5.72 -3.26
N LYS A 243 -20.80 -5.49 -3.03
CA LYS A 243 -21.35 -4.19 -2.62
C LYS A 243 -21.70 -4.10 -1.14
N SER A 244 -22.06 -5.22 -0.53
CA SER A 244 -22.40 -5.32 0.89
C SER A 244 -21.72 -6.55 1.48
N LEU A 245 -21.11 -6.38 2.66
CA LEU A 245 -20.41 -7.45 3.34
C LEU A 245 -20.72 -7.41 4.83
N THR A 246 -21.08 -8.58 5.39
CA THR A 246 -21.11 -8.80 6.84
C THR A 246 -19.96 -9.70 7.22
N LEU A 247 -19.14 -9.25 8.16
CA LEU A 247 -18.05 -10.01 8.74
C LEU A 247 -18.37 -10.32 10.20
N GLU A 248 -18.48 -11.60 10.49
CA GLU A 248 -18.73 -12.14 11.82
C GLU A 248 -17.76 -13.32 12.10
N PRO A 249 -17.44 -13.59 13.38
CA PRO A 249 -16.65 -14.74 13.76
C PRO A 249 -17.38 -16.04 13.40
N SER A 250 -16.63 -17.03 12.91
CA SER A 250 -17.15 -18.39 12.75
C SER A 250 -17.21 -19.11 14.10
N ASP A 251 -18.18 -20.01 14.29
CA ASP A 251 -18.51 -20.73 15.53
C ASP A 251 -17.37 -21.57 16.17
N SER A 252 -16.18 -21.61 15.57
CA SER A 252 -15.00 -22.31 16.11
C SER A 252 -13.94 -21.30 16.56
N ASP A 253 -13.58 -21.39 17.84
CA ASP A 253 -12.71 -20.53 18.62
C ASP A 253 -11.42 -19.99 17.96
N ILE A 254 -10.97 -18.87 18.53
CA ILE A 254 -9.71 -18.11 18.31
C ILE A 254 -9.77 -17.10 17.14
N PHE A 255 -10.64 -16.09 17.28
CA PHE A 255 -10.68 -14.91 16.40
C PHE A 255 -9.69 -13.79 16.81
N GLU A 256 -8.97 -13.96 17.93
CA GLU A 256 -8.06 -12.93 18.47
C GLU A 256 -6.84 -12.66 17.59
N GLU A 257 -6.54 -13.53 16.63
CA GLU A 257 -5.47 -13.33 15.64
C GLU A 257 -5.96 -13.56 14.20
N LEU A 258 -6.93 -12.75 13.73
CA LEU A 258 -6.89 -12.42 12.30
C LEU A 258 -5.59 -11.68 12.02
N LEU A 259 -4.58 -12.42 11.56
CA LEU A 259 -3.30 -11.89 11.13
C LEU A 259 -3.55 -10.77 10.14
N GLN A 260 -2.76 -9.69 10.19
CA GLN A 260 -2.82 -8.54 9.26
C GLN A 260 -2.89 -8.95 7.77
N LYS A 261 -2.52 -10.19 7.44
CA LYS A 261 -2.58 -10.82 6.12
C LYS A 261 -4.01 -11.00 5.58
N ASP A 262 -4.98 -11.36 6.40
CA ASP A 262 -6.34 -11.70 5.93
C ASP A 262 -7.11 -10.47 5.45
N PHE A 263 -6.91 -9.33 6.11
CA PHE A 263 -7.57 -8.06 5.77
C PHE A 263 -7.17 -7.48 4.41
N THR A 264 -6.16 -8.03 3.74
CA THR A 264 -5.75 -7.62 2.39
C THR A 264 -6.85 -7.84 1.36
N TYR A 265 -7.72 -8.86 1.54
CA TYR A 265 -8.82 -9.13 0.60
C TYR A 265 -9.93 -8.08 0.66
N ILE A 266 -10.18 -7.50 1.84
CA ILE A 266 -11.15 -6.40 1.98
C ILE A 266 -10.76 -5.22 1.10
N ARG A 267 -9.46 -4.91 1.03
CA ARG A 267 -8.93 -3.82 0.19
C ARG A 267 -9.19 -4.03 -1.30
N GLN A 268 -9.43 -5.27 -1.74
CA GLN A 268 -9.71 -5.59 -3.15
C GLN A 268 -11.17 -5.35 -3.52
N MET A 269 -12.06 -5.17 -2.53
CA MET A 269 -13.49 -4.98 -2.72
C MET A 269 -13.81 -3.55 -3.14
N SER A 270 -13.33 -3.18 -4.31
CA SER A 270 -13.41 -1.82 -4.85
C SER A 270 -14.85 -1.30 -5.03
N ARG A 271 -15.88 -2.14 -5.00
CA ARG A 271 -17.29 -1.72 -5.10
C ARG A 271 -18.05 -1.79 -3.77
N LEU A 272 -17.35 -2.04 -2.65
CA LEU A 272 -17.99 -2.19 -1.35
C LEU A 272 -18.57 -0.86 -0.87
N GLU A 273 -19.89 -0.82 -0.74
CA GLU A 273 -20.67 0.35 -0.30
C GLU A 273 -21.11 0.21 1.16
N THR A 274 -21.35 -1.01 1.64
CA THR A 274 -21.80 -1.30 3.01
C THR A 274 -20.94 -2.36 3.67
N LEU A 275 -20.45 -2.09 4.89
CA LEU A 275 -19.63 -3.02 5.66
C LEU A 275 -20.18 -3.15 7.08
N HIS A 276 -20.54 -4.38 7.46
CA HIS A 276 -21.01 -4.72 8.81
C HIS A 276 -19.95 -5.55 9.52
N LEU A 277 -19.49 -5.08 10.68
CA LEU A 277 -18.46 -5.71 11.50
C LEU A 277 -19.08 -6.16 12.83
N LYS A 278 -19.11 -7.47 13.06
CA LYS A 278 -19.77 -8.07 14.22
C LYS A 278 -18.78 -8.93 15.01
N GLY A 279 -18.42 -8.55 16.24
CA GLY A 279 -17.60 -9.38 17.13
C GLY A 279 -16.20 -9.72 16.61
N ILE A 280 -15.61 -8.86 15.77
CA ILE A 280 -14.32 -9.12 15.11
C ILE A 280 -13.27 -8.05 15.45
N ALA A 281 -11.99 -8.41 15.35
CA ALA A 281 -10.89 -7.46 15.50
C ALA A 281 -10.35 -7.03 14.13
N VAL A 282 -10.47 -5.76 13.75
CA VAL A 282 -10.14 -5.26 12.40
C VAL A 282 -9.16 -4.09 12.47
N PRO A 283 -8.04 -4.11 11.71
CA PRO A 283 -7.18 -2.96 11.55
C PRO A 283 -7.94 -1.81 10.87
N ILE A 284 -8.01 -0.66 11.54
CA ILE A 284 -8.74 0.52 11.05
C ILE A 284 -8.23 0.98 9.67
N ASP A 285 -6.93 0.79 9.42
CA ASP A 285 -6.28 1.13 8.15
C ASP A 285 -6.86 0.35 6.96
N THR A 286 -7.42 -0.83 7.21
CA THR A 286 -8.11 -1.62 6.18
C THR A 286 -9.43 -0.95 5.78
N ILE A 287 -10.14 -0.36 6.75
CA ILE A 287 -11.45 0.25 6.53
C ILE A 287 -11.28 1.58 5.80
N ILE A 288 -10.31 2.42 6.20
CA ILE A 288 -10.12 3.74 5.59
C ILE A 288 -9.67 3.68 4.12
N GLU A 289 -9.08 2.56 3.69
CA GLU A 289 -8.71 2.35 2.28
C GLU A 289 -9.92 2.03 1.39
N LEU A 290 -11.09 1.75 1.97
CA LEU A 290 -12.33 1.47 1.23
C LEU A 290 -12.96 2.76 0.72
N SER A 291 -12.46 3.27 -0.41
CA SER A 291 -12.87 4.56 -0.96
C SER A 291 -14.36 4.67 -1.29
N ASN A 292 -15.06 3.57 -1.57
CA ASN A 292 -16.48 3.58 -1.95
C ASN A 292 -17.45 3.24 -0.82
N LEU A 293 -16.93 3.07 0.40
CA LEU A 293 -17.75 2.72 1.56
C LEU A 293 -18.63 3.91 1.96
N LYS A 294 -19.95 3.70 1.94
CA LYS A 294 -20.97 4.69 2.33
C LYS A 294 -21.54 4.44 3.71
N LYS A 295 -21.72 3.16 4.08
CA LYS A 295 -22.25 2.75 5.37
C LYS A 295 -21.29 1.81 6.10
N LEU A 296 -20.97 2.15 7.34
CA LEU A 296 -20.19 1.31 8.25
C LEU A 296 -21.02 0.97 9.49
N VAL A 297 -21.25 -0.32 9.73
CA VAL A 297 -21.93 -0.83 10.93
C VAL A 297 -20.93 -1.55 11.82
N ILE A 298 -20.83 -1.14 13.08
CA ILE A 298 -19.89 -1.67 14.06
C ILE A 298 -20.68 -2.18 15.26
N ASP A 299 -20.56 -3.47 15.56
CA ASP A 299 -20.96 -4.04 16.84
C ASP A 299 -19.97 -3.63 17.94
N GLY A 300 -20.43 -3.30 19.14
CA GLY A 300 -19.59 -2.86 20.26
C GLY A 300 -18.70 -3.96 20.85
N SER A 301 -18.91 -5.21 20.44
CA SER A 301 -17.95 -6.31 20.62
C SER A 301 -16.77 -6.26 19.62
N THR A 302 -16.91 -5.55 18.49
CA THR A 302 -15.87 -5.36 17.48
C THR A 302 -14.73 -4.48 18.01
N GLN A 303 -13.50 -4.92 17.80
CA GLN A 303 -12.29 -4.18 18.18
C GLN A 303 -11.65 -3.56 16.94
N LEU A 304 -11.71 -2.24 16.82
CA LEU A 304 -10.95 -1.52 15.80
C LEU A 304 -9.51 -1.34 16.26
N ILE A 305 -8.60 -2.15 15.71
CA ILE A 305 -7.18 -2.09 16.01
C ILE A 305 -6.59 -0.89 15.27
N SER A 306 -5.97 0.03 16.00
CA SER A 306 -5.21 1.13 15.42
C SER A 306 -3.92 1.36 16.18
N SER A 307 -2.89 1.80 15.46
CA SER A 307 -1.66 2.37 16.04
C SER A 307 -1.95 3.69 16.77
N GLU A 308 -3.00 4.41 16.36
CA GLU A 308 -3.52 5.63 16.98
C GLU A 308 -4.92 5.33 17.55
N LYS A 309 -5.08 5.30 18.88
CA LYS A 309 -6.30 4.86 19.59
C LYS A 309 -7.58 5.71 19.37
N ARG A 310 -7.95 6.12 18.16
CA ARG A 310 -9.05 7.08 17.92
C ARG A 310 -9.88 6.74 16.70
N LEU A 311 -11.20 6.60 16.92
CA LEU A 311 -12.23 6.55 15.86
C LEU A 311 -12.17 7.74 14.89
N GLY A 312 -11.55 8.85 15.28
CA GLY A 312 -11.36 10.02 14.43
C GLY A 312 -10.53 9.79 13.17
N ILE A 313 -9.89 8.63 12.99
CA ILE A 313 -9.27 8.28 11.71
C ILE A 313 -10.32 8.02 10.62
N ILE A 314 -11.52 7.55 11.01
CA ILE A 314 -12.63 7.28 10.09
C ILE A 314 -13.14 8.58 9.45
N SER A 315 -12.96 9.74 10.09
CA SER A 315 -13.36 11.03 9.52
C SER A 315 -12.60 11.43 8.24
N LYS A 316 -11.52 10.71 7.91
CA LYS A 316 -10.74 10.89 6.68
C LYS A 316 -11.35 10.16 5.47
N MET A 317 -12.36 9.31 5.67
CA MET A 317 -12.98 8.57 4.59
C MET A 317 -13.83 9.51 3.73
N PRO A 318 -13.60 9.59 2.40
CA PRO A 318 -14.18 10.65 1.57
C PRO A 318 -15.67 10.46 1.24
N ASN A 319 -16.19 9.23 1.32
CA ASN A 319 -17.54 8.87 0.88
C ASN A 319 -18.38 8.22 1.98
N LEU A 320 -17.89 8.20 3.22
CA LEU A 320 -18.60 7.56 4.33
C LEU A 320 -19.70 8.52 4.82
N GLU A 321 -20.95 8.14 4.59
CA GLU A 321 -22.17 8.92 4.85
C GLU A 321 -22.81 8.51 6.19
N VAL A 322 -22.77 7.22 6.53
CA VAL A 322 -23.46 6.67 7.70
C VAL A 322 -22.53 5.79 8.54
N ILE A 323 -22.49 6.06 9.85
CA ILE A 323 -21.90 5.16 10.85
C ILE A 323 -23.00 4.71 11.80
N GLU A 324 -23.13 3.40 11.96
CA GLU A 324 -24.01 2.79 12.94
C GLU A 324 -23.16 2.02 13.95
N ILE A 325 -23.28 2.35 15.25
CA ILE A 325 -22.58 1.63 16.30
C ILE A 325 -23.62 0.99 17.22
N THR A 326 -23.56 -0.33 17.29
CA THR A 326 -24.51 -1.18 18.00
C THR A 326 -23.84 -1.78 19.22
N GLU A 327 -24.58 -2.24 20.23
CA GLU A 327 -24.02 -2.93 21.42
C GLU A 327 -22.87 -2.17 22.14
N VAL A 328 -22.94 -0.83 22.14
CA VAL A 328 -21.87 0.05 22.61
C VAL A 328 -21.53 -0.17 24.09
N LYS A 329 -20.24 -0.23 24.42
CA LYS A 329 -19.76 -0.16 25.81
C LYS A 329 -19.83 1.29 26.32
N SER A 330 -20.32 1.48 27.55
CA SER A 330 -20.47 2.81 28.16
C SER A 330 -19.17 3.62 28.09
N GLY A 331 -19.27 4.88 27.67
CA GLY A 331 -18.16 5.83 27.62
C GLY A 331 -17.40 5.89 26.30
N LEU A 332 -17.97 5.38 25.20
CA LEU A 332 -17.40 5.57 23.86
C LEU A 332 -17.31 7.06 23.50
N ASP A 333 -16.14 7.50 23.03
CA ASP A 333 -15.88 8.90 22.66
C ASP A 333 -15.98 9.10 21.15
N LEU A 334 -16.97 9.89 20.70
CA LEU A 334 -17.21 10.16 19.28
C LEU A 334 -16.61 11.47 18.76
N ARG A 335 -15.91 12.25 19.59
CA ARG A 335 -15.42 13.60 19.19
C ARG A 335 -14.59 13.61 17.91
N GLY A 336 -13.87 12.51 17.63
CA GLY A 336 -13.08 12.38 16.41
C GLY A 336 -13.90 12.44 15.12
N LEU A 337 -15.17 12.01 15.16
CA LEU A 337 -16.05 11.96 13.99
C LEU A 337 -16.58 13.34 13.58
N ALA A 338 -16.60 14.32 14.51
CA ALA A 338 -17.07 15.68 14.24
C ALA A 338 -16.26 16.42 13.15
N SER A 339 -15.06 15.93 12.83
CA SER A 339 -14.19 16.48 11.77
C SER A 339 -14.48 15.93 10.38
N SER A 340 -15.41 14.98 10.26
CA SER A 340 -15.74 14.33 8.99
C SER A 340 -16.51 15.30 8.08
N LYS A 341 -16.14 15.33 6.80
CA LYS A 341 -16.82 16.16 5.79
C LYS A 341 -17.95 15.43 5.06
N SER A 342 -17.89 14.11 4.98
CA SER A 342 -18.86 13.29 4.25
C SER A 342 -19.90 12.64 5.16
N LEU A 343 -19.65 12.60 6.46
CA LEU A 343 -20.52 11.90 7.40
C LEU A 343 -21.79 12.72 7.62
N GLU A 344 -22.92 12.15 7.28
CA GLU A 344 -24.24 12.78 7.38
C GLU A 344 -24.98 12.29 8.63
N GLN A 345 -24.84 11.00 8.96
CA GLN A 345 -25.60 10.37 10.03
C GLN A 345 -24.74 9.45 10.91
N VAL A 346 -24.99 9.54 12.23
CA VAL A 346 -24.47 8.61 13.24
C VAL A 346 -25.63 8.00 14.02
N ILE A 347 -25.74 6.68 13.99
CA ILE A 347 -26.78 5.92 14.70
C ILE A 347 -26.12 5.21 15.88
N VAL A 348 -26.49 5.58 17.10
CA VAL A 348 -25.88 5.07 18.34
C VAL A 348 -26.88 5.09 19.50
N ASP A 349 -26.61 4.30 20.53
CA ASP A 349 -27.28 4.42 21.83
C ASP A 349 -26.74 5.67 22.56
N LYS A 350 -27.53 6.75 22.59
CA LYS A 350 -27.10 8.06 23.11
C LYS A 350 -26.75 8.01 24.61
N ASP A 351 -27.37 7.11 25.37
CA ASP A 351 -27.15 6.98 26.81
C ASP A 351 -25.79 6.34 27.15
N LYS A 352 -25.23 5.55 26.22
CA LYS A 352 -23.94 4.87 26.40
C LYS A 352 -22.75 5.62 25.83
N VAL A 353 -22.98 6.71 25.11
CA VAL A 353 -21.97 7.43 24.34
C VAL A 353 -21.73 8.83 24.92
N ALA A 354 -20.47 9.25 24.98
CA ALA A 354 -20.12 10.60 25.44
C ALA A 354 -19.90 11.56 24.27
N ASN A 355 -20.30 12.83 24.46
CA ASN A 355 -20.05 13.94 23.54
C ASN A 355 -20.71 13.79 22.15
N TRP A 356 -21.85 13.10 22.07
CA TRP A 356 -22.58 12.94 20.81
C TRP A 356 -23.14 14.29 20.32
N GLU A 357 -23.44 15.22 21.21
CA GLU A 357 -23.94 16.57 20.92
C GLU A 357 -22.93 17.37 20.07
N MET A 358 -21.64 17.07 20.19
CA MET A 358 -20.60 17.70 19.37
C MET A 358 -20.71 17.33 17.89
N LEU A 359 -21.31 16.18 17.57
CA LEU A 359 -21.59 15.78 16.20
C LEU A 359 -22.73 16.62 15.61
N GLU A 360 -23.80 16.85 16.38
CA GLU A 360 -24.90 17.71 15.96
C GLU A 360 -24.44 19.15 15.73
N GLN A 361 -23.55 19.67 16.59
CA GLN A 361 -22.91 20.97 16.38
C GLN A 361 -22.07 21.05 15.10
N ALA A 362 -21.53 19.92 14.64
CA ALA A 362 -20.81 19.82 13.38
C ALA A 362 -21.73 19.61 12.16
N GLY A 363 -23.05 19.56 12.36
CA GLY A 363 -24.05 19.36 11.30
C GLY A 363 -24.35 17.90 10.98
N ILE A 364 -23.91 16.95 11.81
CA ILE A 364 -24.13 15.52 11.65
C ILE A 364 -25.39 15.11 12.41
N VAL A 365 -26.30 14.39 11.76
CA VAL A 365 -27.53 13.90 12.39
C VAL A 365 -27.20 12.75 13.33
N VAL A 366 -27.53 12.86 14.62
CA VAL A 366 -27.38 11.76 15.58
C VAL A 366 -28.75 11.16 15.90
N THR A 367 -28.97 9.92 15.45
CA THR A 367 -30.20 9.17 15.70
C THR A 367 -29.97 8.17 16.82
N ASP A 368 -30.92 8.08 17.75
CA ASP A 368 -30.88 7.07 18.79
C ASP A 368 -31.23 5.69 18.20
N LYS A 369 -30.58 4.64 18.70
CA LYS A 369 -30.88 3.28 18.24
C LYS A 369 -32.03 2.71 19.06
N GLU A 370 -33.16 2.42 18.40
CA GLU A 370 -34.31 1.73 19.01
C GLU A 370 -33.97 0.32 19.51
#